data_AF-A0A378VZR4-F1
#
_entry.id   AF-A0A378VZR4-F1
#
_cell.length_a   1.000
_cell.length_b   1.000
_cell.length_c   1.000
_cell.angle_alpha   90.00
_cell.angle_beta   90.00
_cell.angle_gamma   90.00
#
_symmetry.space_group_name_H-M   'P 1'
#
loop_
_entity.id
_entity.type
_entity.pdbx_description
1 polymer ?
#
loop_
_entity_poly.entity_id
_entity_poly.type
_entity_poly.pdbx_seq_one_letter_code
_entity_poly.pdbx_strand_id
1 'polypeptide(L)'
;MEKFREAGNGKLILCERGSSFGYDNLVVDMLGFGVMKQTCGNLPVIFDVTHSLQTRDAGSAASGGRRAQALDLALAGMATRLAGLFLESHPDPKLAKCDGPSALPLHLLENF
;
A
#
# COMPACT_ATOMS: atom_id res chain seq x y z
N MET A 1 -4.83 -9.76 15.65
CA MET A 1 -5.02 -8.78 16.74
C MET A 1 -4.85 -9.38 18.12
N GLU A 2 -5.53 -10.50 18.41
CA GLU A 2 -5.52 -11.18 19.70
C GLU A 2 -4.10 -11.52 20.19
N LYS A 3 -3.27 -12.15 19.35
CA LYS A 3 -1.86 -12.45 19.69
C LYS A 3 -1.06 -11.28 20.25
N PHE A 4 -1.23 -10.08 19.68
CA PHE A 4 -0.53 -8.89 20.16
C PHE A 4 -1.10 -8.41 21.50
N ARG A 5 -2.42 -8.49 21.67
CA ARG A 5 -3.10 -8.12 22.93
C ARG A 5 -2.77 -9.10 24.06
N GLU A 6 -2.69 -10.40 23.76
CA GLU A 6 -2.23 -11.43 24.69
C GLU A 6 -0.80 -11.15 25.17
N ALA A 7 0.05 -10.64 24.28
CA ALA A 7 1.40 -10.17 24.62
C ALA A 7 1.43 -8.77 25.28
N GLY A 8 0.27 -8.20 25.64
CA GLY A 8 0.16 -6.91 26.33
C GLY A 8 0.29 -5.67 25.45
N ASN A 9 0.29 -5.81 24.12
CA ASN A 9 0.37 -4.68 23.19
C ASN A 9 -0.97 -4.40 22.49
N GLY A 10 -1.59 -3.26 22.83
CA GLY A 10 -2.81 -2.76 22.17
C GLY A 10 -2.56 -1.66 21.12
N LYS A 11 -1.32 -1.17 20.97
CA LYS A 11 -0.96 -0.06 20.08
C LYS A 11 -0.63 -0.60 18.69
N LEU A 12 -1.67 -0.80 17.89
CA LEU A 12 -1.58 -1.56 16.65
C LEU A 12 -2.16 -0.75 15.49
N ILE A 13 -1.56 -0.93 14.32
CA ILE A 13 -1.97 -0.32 13.05
C ILE A 13 -2.05 -1.45 12.03
N LEU A 14 -3.08 -1.43 11.21
CA LEU A 14 -3.21 -2.34 10.08
C LEU A 14 -2.81 -1.61 8.80
N CYS A 15 -2.07 -2.28 7.92
CA CYS A 15 -1.64 -1.72 6.65
C CYS A 15 -2.09 -2.64 5.51
N GLU A 16 -2.95 -2.12 4.63
CA GLU A 16 -3.31 -2.78 3.37
C GLU A 16 -2.24 -2.50 2.33
N ARG A 17 -1.83 -3.52 1.57
CA ARG A 17 -0.74 -3.40 0.59
C ARG A 17 -0.99 -4.20 -0.70
N GLY A 18 -2.23 -4.60 -0.95
CA GLY A 18 -2.66 -5.44 -2.06
C GLY A 18 -2.72 -6.92 -1.69
N SER A 19 -3.64 -7.62 -2.35
CA SER A 19 -3.79 -9.07 -2.30
C SER A 19 -3.40 -9.68 -3.64
N SER A 20 -2.82 -10.88 -3.62
CA SER A 20 -2.43 -11.61 -4.82
C SER A 20 -3.63 -11.82 -5.75
N PHE A 21 -3.48 -11.44 -7.02
CA PHE A 21 -4.50 -11.60 -8.04
C PHE A 21 -3.93 -12.38 -9.23
N GLY A 22 -3.95 -13.71 -9.10
CA GLY A 22 -3.24 -14.59 -10.03
C GLY A 22 -1.73 -14.52 -9.81
N TYR A 23 -0.97 -14.76 -10.89
CA TYR A 23 0.48 -14.73 -10.85
C TYR A 23 1.01 -13.30 -11.00
N ASP A 24 1.99 -12.96 -10.18
CA ASP A 24 2.83 -11.76 -10.32
C ASP A 24 2.08 -10.41 -10.36
N ASN A 25 0.86 -10.37 -9.81
CA ASN A 25 0.02 -9.19 -9.80
C ASN A 25 -0.76 -9.04 -8.49
N LEU A 26 -1.13 -7.80 -8.19
CA LEU A 26 -1.87 -7.42 -7.00
C LEU A 26 -3.14 -6.64 -7.35
N VAL A 27 -4.18 -6.88 -6.56
CA VAL A 27 -5.43 -6.11 -6.53
C VAL A 27 -5.67 -5.57 -5.13
N VAL A 28 -6.26 -4.38 -5.04
CA VAL A 28 -6.75 -3.83 -3.77
C VAL A 28 -8.26 -3.90 -3.80
N ASP A 29 -8.83 -4.68 -2.88
CA ASP A 29 -10.27 -4.68 -2.65
C ASP A 29 -10.62 -3.56 -1.65
N MET A 30 -11.23 -2.48 -2.16
CA MET A 30 -11.61 -1.32 -1.36
C MET A 30 -12.66 -1.66 -0.28
N LEU A 31 -13.44 -2.74 -0.47
CA LEU A 31 -14.40 -3.21 0.53
C LEU A 31 -13.68 -3.80 1.76
N GLY A 32 -12.48 -4.37 1.55
CA GLY A 32 -11.64 -4.94 2.59
C GLY A 32 -11.31 -3.96 3.72
N PHE A 33 -11.19 -2.66 3.42
CA PHE A 33 -10.98 -1.63 4.44
C PHE A 33 -12.11 -1.56 5.47
N GLY A 34 -13.36 -1.67 5.03
CA GLY A 34 -14.53 -1.69 5.92
C GLY A 34 -14.53 -2.94 6.81
N VAL A 35 -14.24 -4.09 6.21
CA VAL A 35 -14.14 -5.37 6.91
C VAL A 35 -13.03 -5.33 7.97
N MET A 36 -11.83 -4.85 7.64
CA MET A 36 -10.72 -4.71 8.60
C MET A 36 -11.08 -3.82 9.78
N LYS A 37 -11.71 -2.66 9.55
CA LYS A 37 -12.15 -1.77 10.64
C LYS A 37 -13.12 -2.48 11.58
N GLN A 38 -14.15 -3.11 11.04
CA GLN A 38 -15.19 -3.80 11.84
C GLN A 38 -14.60 -4.97 12.63
N THR A 39 -13.87 -5.85 11.96
CA THR A 39 -13.35 -7.09 12.56
C THR A 39 -12.19 -6.85 13.53
N CYS A 40 -11.45 -5.75 13.37
CA CYS A 40 -10.29 -5.46 14.20
C CYS A 40 -10.55 -4.40 15.28
N GLY A 41 -11.81 -4.12 15.61
CA GLY A 41 -12.17 -3.20 16.69
C GLY A 41 -11.82 -1.74 16.39
N ASN A 42 -12.04 -1.31 15.14
CA ASN A 42 -11.82 0.04 14.62
C ASN A 42 -10.38 0.56 14.81
N LEU A 43 -9.40 -0.32 14.71
CA LEU A 43 -8.01 0.09 14.68
C LEU A 43 -7.69 0.98 13.48
N PRO A 44 -6.67 1.83 13.58
CA PRO A 44 -6.18 2.62 12.45
C PRO A 44 -5.82 1.69 11.28
N VAL A 45 -6.43 1.96 10.12
CA VAL A 45 -6.10 1.29 8.87
C VAL A 45 -5.40 2.29 7.97
N ILE A 46 -4.17 1.96 7.59
CA ILE A 46 -3.33 2.68 6.65
C ILE A 46 -3.36 1.94 5.31
N PHE A 47 -3.25 2.67 4.23
CA PHE A 47 -3.11 2.10 2.89
C PHE A 47 -1.73 2.38 2.31
N ASP A 48 -1.00 1.32 1.99
CA ASP A 48 0.26 1.35 1.27
C ASP A 48 0.02 1.31 -0.23
N VAL A 49 -0.12 2.51 -0.80
CA VAL A 49 -0.40 2.64 -2.23
C VAL A 49 0.80 2.25 -3.09
N THR A 50 2.02 2.37 -2.56
CA THR A 50 3.26 2.11 -3.31
C THR A 50 3.41 0.62 -3.57
N HIS A 51 3.32 -0.19 -2.51
CA HIS A 51 3.48 -1.63 -2.61
C HIS A 51 2.25 -2.31 -3.24
N SER A 52 1.06 -1.72 -3.15
CA SER A 52 -0.12 -2.21 -3.88
C SER A 52 0.01 -2.15 -5.40
N LEU A 53 0.90 -1.31 -5.93
CA LEU A 53 1.11 -1.16 -7.36
C LEU A 53 2.22 -2.05 -7.91
N GLN A 54 2.91 -2.80 -7.06
CA GLN A 54 3.92 -3.77 -7.49
C GLN A 54 3.31 -4.79 -8.45
N THR A 55 4.06 -5.08 -9.49
CA THR A 55 3.83 -6.19 -10.42
C THR A 55 5.16 -6.90 -10.63
N ARG A 56 5.14 -8.07 -11.27
CA ARG A 56 6.38 -8.71 -11.70
C ARG A 56 6.19 -9.32 -13.08
N ASP A 57 7.22 -9.20 -13.91
CA ASP A 57 7.25 -9.92 -15.18
C ASP A 57 7.78 -11.34 -14.92
N ALA A 58 7.19 -12.33 -15.58
CA ALA A 58 7.58 -13.72 -15.40
C ALA A 58 9.09 -13.92 -15.72
N GLY A 59 9.85 -14.42 -14.75
CA GLY A 59 11.30 -14.61 -14.88
C GLY A 59 12.16 -13.37 -14.60
N SER A 60 11.56 -12.24 -14.22
CA SER A 60 12.31 -11.04 -13.81
C SER A 60 13.02 -11.24 -12.47
N ALA A 61 14.24 -10.71 -12.36
CA ALA A 61 15.02 -10.71 -11.13
C ALA A 61 14.54 -9.67 -10.09
N ALA A 62 13.69 -8.71 -10.50
CA ALA A 62 13.19 -7.63 -9.65
C ALA A 62 11.70 -7.35 -9.88
N SER A 63 11.05 -6.74 -8.87
CA SER A 63 9.69 -6.24 -8.98
C SER A 63 9.60 -5.09 -10.00
N GLY A 64 8.55 -5.15 -10.81
CA GLY A 64 8.04 -4.00 -11.56
C GLY A 64 7.06 -3.19 -10.71
N GLY A 65 6.36 -2.27 -11.36
CA GLY A 65 5.41 -1.39 -10.67
C GLY A 65 4.62 -0.48 -11.60
N ARG A 66 3.50 0.02 -11.08
CA ARG A 66 2.53 0.84 -11.81
C ARG A 66 2.43 2.26 -11.23
N ARG A 67 3.55 2.92 -10.91
CA ARG A 67 3.56 4.25 -10.23
C ARG A 67 2.68 5.32 -10.89
N ALA A 68 2.48 5.25 -12.21
CA ALA A 68 1.64 6.21 -12.93
C ALA A 68 0.19 6.22 -12.44
N GLN A 69 -0.27 5.13 -11.81
CA GLN A 69 -1.62 4.96 -11.27
C GLN A 69 -1.68 5.23 -9.74
N ALA A 70 -0.59 5.73 -9.14
CA ALA A 70 -0.52 5.91 -7.69
C ALA A 70 -1.55 6.90 -7.16
N LEU A 71 -1.77 8.01 -7.87
CA LEU A 71 -2.76 9.00 -7.46
C LEU A 71 -4.18 8.43 -7.51
N ASP A 72 -4.54 7.77 -8.61
CA ASP A 72 -5.88 7.17 -8.77
C ASP A 72 -6.19 6.16 -7.66
N LEU A 73 -5.23 5.28 -7.39
CA LEU A 73 -5.39 4.25 -6.37
C LEU A 73 -5.41 4.85 -4.95
N ALA A 74 -4.55 5.85 -4.67
CA ALA A 74 -4.55 6.56 -3.40
C ALA A 74 -5.90 7.23 -3.15
N LEU A 75 -6.43 7.96 -4.13
CA LEU A 75 -7.73 8.62 -4.02
C LEU A 75 -8.87 7.63 -3.76
N ALA A 76 -8.87 6.48 -4.45
CA ALA A 76 -9.84 5.42 -4.22
C ALA A 76 -9.80 4.90 -2.78
N GLY A 77 -8.60 4.64 -2.24
CA GLY A 77 -8.41 4.24 -0.85
C GLY A 77 -8.85 5.32 0.14
N MET A 78 -8.42 6.57 -0.07
CA MET A 78 -8.72 7.70 0.81
C MET A 78 -10.21 7.99 0.92
N ALA A 79 -10.97 7.80 -0.17
CA ALA A 79 -12.44 7.93 -0.17
C ALA A 79 -13.13 6.97 0.83
N THR A 80 -12.47 5.88 1.24
CA THR A 80 -13.00 4.92 2.24
C THR A 80 -12.77 5.36 3.70
N ARG A 81 -12.25 6.57 3.95
CA ARG A 81 -11.99 7.15 5.28
C ARG A 81 -10.92 6.38 6.07
N LEU A 82 -9.73 6.29 5.51
CA LEU A 82 -8.58 5.63 6.12
C LEU A 82 -7.95 6.52 7.21
N ALA A 83 -7.18 5.91 8.10
CA ALA A 83 -6.43 6.63 9.13
C ALA A 83 -5.19 7.33 8.56
N GLY A 84 -4.67 6.84 7.43
CA GLY A 84 -3.53 7.44 6.75
C GLY A 84 -3.17 6.72 5.45
N LEU A 85 -2.25 7.34 4.73
CA LEU A 85 -1.62 6.82 3.53
C LEU A 85 -0.15 6.52 3.82
N PHE A 86 0.32 5.37 3.39
CA PHE A 86 1.74 5.04 3.32
C PHE A 86 2.20 5.17 1.87
N LEU A 87 3.30 5.89 1.67
CA LEU A 87 3.81 6.27 0.36
C LEU A 87 5.34 6.35 0.40
N GLU A 88 6.01 5.73 -0.56
CA GLU A 88 7.45 5.90 -0.77
C GLU A 88 7.72 6.82 -1.95
N SER A 89 8.77 7.63 -1.83
CA SER A 89 9.19 8.55 -2.88
C SER A 89 10.70 8.54 -3.06
N HIS A 90 11.15 8.95 -4.25
CA HIS A 90 12.56 9.07 -4.57
C HIS A 90 12.80 10.28 -5.49
N PRO A 91 13.91 11.04 -5.35
CA PRO A 91 14.23 12.15 -6.25
C PRO A 91 14.27 11.73 -7.73
N ASP A 92 14.86 10.56 -8.00
CA ASP A 92 14.81 9.89 -9.31
C ASP A 92 14.48 8.40 -9.13
N PRO A 93 13.21 7.99 -9.24
CA PRO A 93 12.81 6.60 -9.02
C PRO A 93 13.56 5.56 -9.86
N LYS A 94 14.16 5.94 -11.01
CA LYS A 94 14.97 5.03 -11.83
C LYS A 94 16.29 4.62 -11.17
N LEU A 95 16.79 5.44 -10.25
CA LEU A 95 18.03 5.22 -9.50
C LEU A 95 17.78 4.62 -8.12
N ALA A 96 16.51 4.37 -7.76
CA ALA A 96 16.20 3.72 -6.49
C ALA A 96 16.74 2.29 -6.48
N LYS A 97 17.36 1.90 -5.37
CA LYS A 97 17.97 0.56 -5.22
C LYS A 97 16.95 -0.56 -5.00
N CYS A 98 15.72 -0.19 -4.66
CA CYS A 98 14.58 -1.09 -4.46
C CYS A 98 13.30 -0.31 -4.84
N ASP A 99 12.32 -0.99 -5.41
CA ASP A 99 10.95 -0.50 -5.65
C ASP A 99 10.79 0.82 -6.42
N GLY A 100 11.85 1.25 -7.13
CA GLY A 100 11.83 2.39 -8.05
C GLY A 100 10.68 2.42 -9.06
N PRO A 101 10.25 1.28 -9.63
CA PRO A 101 9.10 1.24 -10.52
C PRO A 101 7.77 1.69 -9.88
N SER A 102 7.64 1.60 -8.55
CA SER A 102 6.45 1.99 -7.79
C SER A 102 6.60 3.32 -7.04
N ALA A 103 7.83 3.76 -6.74
CA ALA A 103 8.08 4.98 -5.97
C ALA A 103 7.59 6.26 -6.68
N LEU A 104 7.01 7.18 -5.91
CA LEU A 104 6.59 8.49 -6.40
C LEU A 104 7.82 9.39 -6.66
N PRO A 105 7.90 10.13 -7.78
CA PRO A 105 8.89 11.19 -7.94
C PRO A 105 8.74 12.24 -6.82
N LEU A 106 9.82 12.48 -6.06
CA LEU A 106 9.75 13.31 -4.84
C LEU A 106 9.20 14.73 -5.09
N HIS A 107 9.50 15.33 -6.24
CA HIS A 107 9.02 16.67 -6.59
C HIS A 107 7.50 16.76 -6.77
N LEU A 108 6.79 15.63 -6.86
CA LEU A 108 5.33 15.59 -6.94
C LEU A 108 4.68 15.47 -5.55
N LEU A 109 5.43 15.18 -4.49
CA LEU A 109 4.89 14.81 -3.18
C LEU A 109 4.00 15.88 -2.55
N GLU A 110 4.34 17.16 -2.69
CA GLU A 110 3.55 18.25 -2.10
C GLU A 110 2.18 18.42 -2.78
N ASN A 111 2.10 18.15 -4.09
CA ASN A 111 0.87 18.26 -4.87
C ASN A 111 0.04 16.97 -4.92
N PHE A 112 0.60 15.87 -4.41
CA PHE A 112 0.00 14.54 -4.45
C PHE A 112 -1.16 14.42 -3.47
#